data_AF-A0A3C0E0R8-F1
#
_entry.id   AF-A0A3C0E0R8-F1
#
_cell.length_a   1.000
_cell.length_b   1.000
_cell.length_c   1.000
_cell.angle_alpha   90.00
_cell.angle_beta   90.00
_cell.angle_gamma   90.00
#
_symmetry.space_group_name_H-M   'P 1'
#
loop_
_entity.id
_entity.type
_entity.pdbx_description
1 polymer ?
#
loop_
_entity_poly.entity_id
_entity_poly.type
_entity_poly.pdbx_seq_one_letter_code
_entity_poly.pdbx_strand_id
1 'polypeptide(L)'
;MHVCAVQSIHQLVHATLVFWAVSVSLSGLEQGRQHFCASGQQLLPHMFVHPLIRVVEQLNQRVNFVGLHSGRLLGLLQSYRPPSHPVGDPERSFHTGCVNRPIFHFVSPNTSTPTTSRTVTDRMRVTYALWFTMLFLLAIWGRYALNEMLELGWRKHGMHPRQWDGLRGIFTYPFLHGDLGHLWNNTMSFFTLNGFLFYFYRSIALRVWVWLFLCSGLLLWGLAVDGNHIGASGLIYGLAAFLFMSGVIRNNRMLLRVSLAVAFLYGGIVWWMLPIDDHVSWEGHLSGAIVGVVLAILYRRQGPQDPTYQFEKEPEDAPLPEWWMRAHPDHPDTLAQKEKEEQAAASSSFQSNTGVPTFDSPSTS
;
A
#
# COMPACT_ATOMS: atom_id res chain seq x y z
N MET A 1 29.37 12.79 -1.62
CA MET A 1 28.59 13.85 -2.30
C MET A 1 27.37 13.33 -3.06
N HIS A 2 27.38 12.13 -3.66
CA HIS A 2 26.23 11.60 -4.43
C HIS A 2 24.97 11.25 -3.59
N VAL A 3 25.11 10.86 -2.32
CA VAL A 3 23.97 10.49 -1.47
C VAL A 3 23.13 11.70 -1.05
N CYS A 4 23.78 12.84 -0.74
CA CYS A 4 23.07 14.07 -0.40
C CYS A 4 22.32 14.68 -1.58
N ALA A 5 22.84 14.56 -2.81
CA ALA A 5 22.18 15.07 -4.00
C ALA A 5 20.86 14.32 -4.30
N VAL A 6 20.84 13.00 -4.14
CA VAL A 6 19.63 12.17 -4.32
C VAL A 6 18.59 12.48 -3.25
N GLN A 7 19.01 12.69 -2.00
CA GLN A 7 18.11 13.01 -0.90
C GLN A 7 17.47 14.39 -1.06
N SER A 8 18.24 15.39 -1.53
CA SER A 8 17.73 16.73 -1.83
C SER A 8 16.75 16.75 -3.01
N ILE A 9 16.98 15.94 -4.05
CA ILE A 9 16.03 15.79 -5.16
C ILE A 9 14.73 15.14 -4.68
N HIS A 10 14.82 14.12 -3.81
CA HIS A 10 13.64 13.45 -3.28
C HIS A 10 12.79 14.38 -2.40
N GLN A 11 13.43 15.25 -1.60
CA GLN A 11 12.75 16.26 -0.80
C GLN A 11 12.14 17.38 -1.65
N LEU A 12 12.83 17.81 -2.71
CA LEU A 12 12.32 18.81 -3.64
C LEU A 12 11.12 18.29 -4.43
N VAL A 13 11.20 17.08 -4.96
CA VAL A 13 10.07 16.41 -5.64
C VAL A 13 8.90 16.23 -4.69
N HIS A 14 9.14 15.84 -3.44
CA HIS A 14 8.08 15.69 -2.45
C HIS A 14 7.43 17.03 -2.09
N ALA A 15 8.22 18.10 -1.89
CA ALA A 15 7.71 19.43 -1.62
C ALA A 15 6.91 19.99 -2.80
N THR A 16 7.38 19.81 -4.05
CA THR A 16 6.65 20.22 -5.25
C THR A 16 5.36 19.44 -5.43
N LEU A 17 5.36 18.13 -5.16
CA LEU A 17 4.15 17.29 -5.22
C LEU A 17 3.13 17.68 -4.14
N VAL A 18 3.58 18.02 -2.92
CA VAL A 18 2.71 18.49 -1.84
C VAL A 18 2.13 19.86 -2.16
N PHE A 19 2.94 20.80 -2.65
CA PHE A 19 2.47 22.13 -3.01
C PHE A 19 1.48 22.06 -4.17
N TRP A 20 1.77 21.24 -5.18
CA TRP A 20 0.88 20.98 -6.31
C TRP A 20 -0.42 20.28 -5.89
N ALA A 21 -0.34 19.28 -5.01
CA ALA A 21 -1.49 18.59 -4.43
C ALA A 21 -2.44 19.54 -3.71
N VAL A 22 -1.88 20.46 -2.92
CA VAL A 22 -2.63 21.50 -2.22
C VAL A 22 -3.25 22.48 -3.21
N SER A 23 -2.50 22.92 -4.23
CA SER A 23 -3.03 23.81 -5.27
C SER A 23 -4.16 23.18 -6.07
N VAL A 24 -4.04 21.92 -6.52
CA VAL A 24 -5.10 21.20 -7.25
C VAL A 24 -6.35 21.00 -6.39
N SER A 25 -6.17 20.67 -5.11
CA SER A 25 -7.29 20.50 -4.17
C SER A 25 -8.01 21.83 -3.92
N LEU A 26 -7.27 22.92 -3.78
CA LEU A 26 -7.84 24.26 -3.62
C LEU A 26 -8.55 24.73 -4.91
N SER A 27 -7.96 24.48 -6.08
CA SER A 27 -8.60 24.79 -7.37
C SER A 27 -9.88 23.98 -7.60
N GLY A 28 -9.90 22.70 -7.22
CA GLY A 28 -11.11 21.87 -7.30
C GLY A 28 -12.21 22.31 -6.34
N LEU A 29 -11.86 22.78 -5.14
CA LEU A 29 -12.80 23.35 -4.17
C LEU A 29 -13.33 24.72 -4.60
N GLU A 30 -12.49 25.58 -5.18
CA GLU A 30 -12.91 26.87 -5.74
C GLU A 30 -13.78 26.71 -6.98
N GLN A 31 -13.44 25.79 -7.90
CA GLN A 31 -14.29 25.46 -9.05
C GLN A 31 -15.64 24.92 -8.62
N GLY A 32 -15.68 23.97 -7.67
CA GLY A 32 -16.94 23.49 -7.10
C GLY A 32 -17.78 24.64 -6.53
N ARG A 33 -17.17 25.53 -5.74
CA ARG A 33 -17.86 26.68 -5.13
C ARG A 33 -18.39 27.68 -6.18
N GLN A 34 -17.60 28.03 -7.19
CA GLN A 34 -18.01 28.99 -8.23
C GLN A 34 -19.17 28.46 -9.08
N HIS A 35 -19.19 27.16 -9.38
CA HIS A 35 -20.27 26.56 -10.18
C HIS A 35 -21.57 26.35 -9.39
N PHE A 36 -21.51 26.07 -8.08
CA PHE A 36 -22.70 26.07 -7.23
C PHE A 36 -23.34 27.47 -7.10
N CYS A 37 -22.53 28.54 -7.11
CA CYS A 37 -23.04 29.91 -7.12
C CYS A 37 -23.59 30.33 -8.49
N ALA A 38 -23.05 29.83 -9.60
CA ALA A 38 -23.46 30.19 -10.96
C ALA A 38 -24.72 29.46 -11.46
N SER A 39 -25.04 28.27 -10.92
CA SER A 39 -26.13 27.42 -11.41
C SER A 39 -27.50 27.66 -10.75
N GLY A 40 -27.61 28.57 -9.78
CA GLY A 40 -28.90 28.98 -9.20
C GLY A 40 -29.74 27.86 -8.54
N GLN A 41 -29.18 26.66 -8.35
CA GLN A 41 -29.90 25.52 -7.76
C GLN A 41 -29.80 25.54 -6.24
N GLN A 42 -30.87 25.99 -5.58
CA GLN A 42 -31.02 26.03 -4.11
C GLN A 42 -31.32 24.68 -3.44
N LEU A 43 -30.98 23.53 -4.04
CA LEU A 43 -31.33 22.23 -3.47
C LEU A 43 -30.10 21.38 -3.10
N LEU A 44 -29.99 21.15 -1.79
CA LEU A 44 -29.22 20.12 -1.07
C LEU A 44 -27.72 20.37 -0.70
N PRO A 45 -27.30 21.52 -0.12
CA PRO A 45 -25.97 21.60 0.49
C PRO A 45 -25.85 20.82 1.83
N HIS A 46 -26.97 20.58 2.53
CA HIS A 46 -26.92 20.16 3.94
C HIS A 46 -26.81 18.65 4.18
N MET A 47 -27.00 17.79 3.17
CA MET A 47 -27.07 16.34 3.39
C MET A 47 -25.75 15.59 3.15
N PHE A 48 -24.82 16.13 2.35
CA PHE A 48 -23.57 15.43 1.98
C PHE A 48 -22.28 16.15 2.38
N VAL A 49 -22.31 17.48 2.56
CA VAL A 49 -21.11 18.27 2.90
C VAL A 49 -20.75 18.13 4.38
N HIS A 50 -21.76 18.05 5.26
CA HIS A 50 -21.57 18.02 6.70
C HIS A 50 -20.92 16.72 7.25
N PRO A 51 -21.25 15.52 6.74
CA PRO A 51 -20.60 14.27 7.17
C PRO A 51 -19.12 14.22 6.76
N LEU A 52 -18.80 14.67 5.53
CA LEU A 52 -17.43 14.64 5.01
C LEU A 52 -16.51 15.60 5.78
N ILE A 53 -17.01 16.81 6.09
CA ILE A 53 -16.30 17.77 6.94
C ILE A 53 -16.09 17.21 8.35
N ARG A 54 -17.11 16.58 8.97
CA ARG A 54 -16.95 15.96 10.30
C ARG A 54 -15.98 14.78 10.30
N VAL A 55 -15.92 13.99 9.23
CA VAL A 55 -14.93 12.91 9.08
C VAL A 55 -13.52 13.49 8.92
N VAL A 56 -13.34 14.53 8.11
CA VAL A 56 -12.05 15.24 7.96
C VAL A 56 -11.62 15.89 9.27
N GLU A 57 -12.54 16.48 10.02
CA GLU A 57 -12.27 17.13 11.31
C GLU A 57 -11.98 16.12 12.44
N GLN A 58 -12.69 14.98 12.47
CA GLN A 58 -12.36 13.86 13.36
C GLN A 58 -11.00 13.23 13.05
N LEU A 59 -10.60 13.18 11.77
CA LEU A 59 -9.28 12.71 11.35
C LEU A 59 -8.18 13.73 11.72
N ASN A 60 -8.43 15.03 11.56
CA ASN A 60 -7.49 16.09 11.93
C ASN A 60 -7.24 16.12 13.45
N GLN A 61 -8.26 15.92 14.27
CA GLN A 61 -8.09 15.84 15.73
C GLN A 61 -7.29 14.60 16.18
N ARG A 62 -7.38 13.47 15.46
CA ARG A 62 -6.59 12.26 15.77
C ARG A 62 -5.13 12.35 15.31
N VAL A 63 -4.85 13.12 14.26
CA VAL A 63 -3.47 13.38 13.78
C VAL A 63 -2.75 14.39 14.68
N ASN A 64 -3.44 15.42 15.18
CA ASN A 64 -2.84 16.40 16.10
C ASN A 64 -2.48 15.81 17.48
N PHE A 65 -3.12 14.72 17.91
CA PHE A 65 -2.74 13.99 19.12
C PHE A 65 -1.35 13.33 19.00
N VAL A 66 -0.94 12.95 17.78
CA VAL A 66 0.38 12.38 17.48
C VAL A 66 1.45 13.48 17.32
N GLY A 67 1.05 14.68 16.88
CA GLY A 67 1.93 15.82 16.68
C GLY A 67 2.45 16.50 17.95
N LEU A 68 1.80 16.31 19.11
CA LEU A 68 2.21 16.96 20.37
C LEU A 68 3.30 16.20 21.15
N HIS A 69 3.65 14.96 20.76
CA HIS A 69 4.64 14.13 21.47
C HIS A 69 6.06 14.15 20.86
N SER A 70 6.25 14.81 19.72
CA SER A 70 7.55 14.90 19.04
C SER A 70 8.54 15.87 19.72
N GLY A 71 8.08 16.77 20.59
CA GLY A 71 8.92 17.73 21.31
C GLY A 71 9.73 17.16 22.48
N ARG A 72 9.44 15.94 22.95
CA ARG A 72 10.12 15.32 24.12
C ARG A 72 11.20 14.31 23.76
N LEU A 73 11.29 13.91 22.49
CA LEU A 73 12.25 12.88 22.03
C LEU A 73 13.62 13.47 21.63
N LEU A 74 13.69 14.77 21.29
CA LEU A 74 14.95 15.43 20.93
C LEU A 74 15.87 15.69 22.15
N GLY A 75 15.36 15.67 23.37
CA GLY A 75 16.16 15.84 24.59
C GLY A 75 16.88 14.59 25.09
N LEU A 76 16.55 13.41 24.55
CA LEU A 76 17.11 12.12 25.00
C LEU A 76 18.22 11.57 24.08
N LEU A 77 18.52 12.23 22.96
CA LEU A 77 19.57 11.81 22.03
C LEU A 77 20.94 12.45 22.31
N GLN A 78 21.10 13.16 23.43
CA GLN A 78 22.34 13.86 23.78
C GLN A 78 23.13 13.24 24.94
N SER A 79 22.76 12.04 25.41
CA SER A 79 23.43 11.36 26.54
C SER A 79 23.95 9.93 26.27
N TYR A 80 23.99 9.46 25.02
CA TYR A 80 24.49 8.12 24.73
C TYR A 80 26.03 8.08 24.60
N ARG A 81 26.70 7.53 25.61
CA ARG A 81 28.14 7.22 25.63
C ARG A 81 28.31 5.70 25.48
N PRO A 82 29.07 5.18 24.50
CA PRO A 82 29.21 3.74 24.32
C PRO A 82 30.10 3.11 25.42
N PRO A 83 29.82 1.87 25.85
CA PRO A 83 30.65 1.17 26.84
C PRO A 83 31.95 0.65 26.21
N SER A 84 33.04 0.82 26.95
CA SER A 84 34.36 0.23 26.70
C SER A 84 34.36 -1.26 27.05
N HIS A 85 34.70 -2.12 26.08
CA HIS A 85 35.00 -3.53 26.33
C HIS A 85 36.34 -3.70 27.05
N PRO A 86 36.46 -4.60 28.04
CA PRO A 86 37.74 -4.95 28.64
C PRO A 86 38.52 -5.92 27.74
N VAL A 87 39.81 -5.64 27.61
CA VAL A 87 40.84 -6.47 26.99
C VAL A 87 41.11 -7.68 27.90
N GLY A 88 41.05 -8.89 27.35
CA GLY A 88 41.45 -10.14 28.01
C GLY A 88 42.57 -10.81 27.23
N ASP A 89 43.62 -11.19 27.95
CA ASP A 89 44.92 -11.71 27.48
C ASP A 89 44.85 -13.02 26.65
N PRO A 90 45.87 -13.30 25.81
CA PRO A 90 45.99 -14.51 25.03
C PRO A 90 46.98 -15.50 25.66
N GLU A 91 46.51 -16.57 26.33
CA GLU A 91 47.32 -17.79 26.53
C GLU A 91 46.49 -18.95 27.12
N ARG A 92 46.23 -20.01 26.33
CA ARG A 92 46.53 -21.42 26.68
C ARG A 92 45.97 -22.44 25.67
N SER A 93 46.89 -22.98 24.88
CA SER A 93 47.15 -24.41 24.65
C SER A 93 45.98 -25.38 24.48
N PHE A 94 45.82 -25.82 23.22
CA PHE A 94 45.74 -27.22 22.76
C PHE A 94 45.55 -28.31 23.82
N HIS A 95 44.45 -29.07 23.70
CA HIS A 95 44.51 -30.53 23.82
C HIS A 95 43.53 -31.21 22.86
N THR A 96 44.07 -32.23 22.22
CA THR A 96 43.52 -33.19 21.25
C THR A 96 42.49 -34.12 21.87
N GLY A 97 41.53 -34.58 21.07
CA GLY A 97 40.61 -35.65 21.46
C GLY A 97 39.62 -36.04 20.37
N CYS A 98 40.10 -36.79 19.36
CA CYS A 98 39.22 -37.55 18.47
C CYS A 98 38.54 -38.67 19.26
N VAL A 99 37.21 -38.71 19.29
CA VAL A 99 36.45 -39.95 19.55
C VAL A 99 35.34 -40.09 18.53
N ASN A 100 35.42 -41.21 17.84
CA ASN A 100 34.58 -41.69 16.75
C ASN A 100 33.34 -42.37 17.35
N ARG A 101 32.11 -41.88 17.08
CA ARG A 101 30.87 -42.65 17.21
C ARG A 101 29.85 -42.23 16.16
N PRO A 102 29.29 -43.16 15.35
CA PRO A 102 28.14 -42.86 14.51
C PRO A 102 26.88 -43.07 15.37
N ILE A 103 26.22 -41.98 15.75
CA ILE A 103 24.85 -42.05 16.26
C ILE A 103 23.96 -41.56 15.12
N PHE A 104 23.17 -42.49 14.58
CA PHE A 104 22.08 -42.22 13.67
C PHE A 104 21.16 -41.16 14.30
N HIS A 105 21.28 -39.90 13.87
CA HIS A 105 20.25 -38.91 14.12
C HIS A 105 19.04 -39.27 13.27
N PHE A 106 18.01 -39.74 13.94
CA PHE A 106 16.65 -39.82 13.43
C PHE A 106 16.26 -38.42 12.95
N VAL A 107 16.28 -38.19 11.64
CA VAL A 107 15.72 -36.98 11.04
C VAL A 107 14.21 -37.07 11.20
N SER A 108 13.67 -36.33 12.16
CA SER A 108 12.22 -36.11 12.24
C SER A 108 11.79 -35.30 11.00
N PRO A 109 10.91 -35.82 10.12
CA PRO A 109 10.44 -35.07 8.97
C PRO A 109 9.21 -34.29 9.42
N ASN A 110 9.40 -33.17 10.11
CA ASN A 110 8.35 -32.15 10.29
C ASN A 110 8.95 -30.81 10.72
N THR A 111 9.96 -30.35 9.98
CA THR A 111 10.22 -28.91 9.91
C THR A 111 9.58 -28.44 8.63
N SER A 112 8.34 -27.94 8.73
CA SER A 112 7.77 -27.10 7.68
C SER A 112 8.71 -25.91 7.51
N THR A 113 9.66 -26.04 6.58
CA THR A 113 10.54 -24.94 6.21
C THR A 113 9.65 -23.74 5.90
N PRO A 114 9.79 -22.60 6.58
CA PRO A 114 9.06 -21.41 6.20
C PRO A 114 9.49 -21.13 4.76
N THR A 115 8.57 -21.33 3.82
CA THR A 115 8.79 -20.96 2.43
C THR A 115 9.11 -19.49 2.48
N THR A 116 10.38 -19.15 2.24
CA THR A 116 10.87 -17.77 2.27
C THR A 116 10.18 -17.09 1.10
N SER A 117 8.99 -16.55 1.36
CA SER A 117 8.27 -15.70 0.42
C SER A 117 9.24 -14.58 0.09
N ARG A 118 9.82 -14.60 -1.12
CA ARG A 118 10.76 -13.57 -1.59
C ARG A 118 10.14 -12.21 -1.28
N THR A 119 10.71 -11.51 -0.33
CA THR A 119 10.25 -10.17 0.06
C THR A 119 10.55 -9.26 -1.12
N VAL A 120 9.53 -8.99 -1.94
CA VAL A 120 9.67 -8.08 -3.07
C VAL A 120 10.09 -6.72 -2.52
N THR A 121 11.32 -6.32 -2.83
CA THR A 121 11.91 -5.06 -2.40
C THR A 121 11.10 -3.89 -2.94
N ASP A 122 10.93 -2.82 -2.16
CA ASP A 122 10.18 -1.63 -2.58
C ASP A 122 10.72 -1.02 -3.88
N ARG A 123 12.04 -1.12 -4.12
CA ARG A 123 12.65 -0.73 -5.40
C ARG A 123 11.98 -1.40 -6.59
N MET A 124 11.75 -2.72 -6.53
CA MET A 124 11.11 -3.45 -7.63
C MET A 124 9.67 -2.99 -7.85
N ARG A 125 8.95 -2.63 -6.79
CA ARG A 125 7.56 -2.12 -6.87
C ARG A 125 7.53 -0.78 -7.58
N VAL A 126 8.40 0.15 -7.17
CA VAL A 126 8.52 1.47 -7.78
C VAL A 126 8.94 1.34 -9.24
N THR A 127 9.97 0.55 -9.52
CA THR A 127 10.45 0.33 -10.90
C THR A 127 9.33 -0.22 -11.78
N TYR A 128 8.60 -1.25 -11.35
CA TYR A 128 7.49 -1.81 -12.13
C TYR A 128 6.36 -0.80 -12.37
N ALA A 129 5.97 -0.05 -11.34
CA ALA A 129 4.94 0.98 -11.45
C ALA A 129 5.35 2.11 -12.40
N LEU A 130 6.60 2.59 -12.30
CA LEU A 130 7.13 3.63 -13.18
C LEU A 130 7.24 3.15 -14.62
N TRP A 131 7.78 1.95 -14.86
CA TRP A 131 7.91 1.39 -16.22
C TRP A 131 6.57 1.28 -16.92
N PHE A 132 5.57 0.68 -16.28
CA PHE A 132 4.26 0.49 -16.91
C PHE A 132 3.56 1.84 -17.16
N THR A 133 3.64 2.75 -16.19
CA THR A 133 3.04 4.09 -16.32
C THR A 133 3.72 4.91 -17.42
N MET A 134 5.05 4.94 -17.44
CA MET A 134 5.82 5.67 -18.46
C MET A 134 5.62 5.10 -19.85
N LEU A 135 5.55 3.77 -20.00
CA LEU A 135 5.32 3.15 -21.29
C LEU A 135 3.99 3.61 -21.91
N PHE A 136 2.91 3.65 -21.11
CA PHE A 136 1.61 4.11 -21.59
C PHE A 136 1.62 5.61 -21.92
N LEU A 137 2.26 6.43 -21.06
CA LEU A 137 2.40 7.86 -21.32
C LEU A 137 3.23 8.14 -22.59
N LEU A 138 4.32 7.43 -22.81
CA LEU A 138 5.13 7.53 -24.02
C LEU A 138 4.32 7.18 -25.26
N ALA A 139 3.44 6.18 -25.19
CA ALA A 139 2.54 5.85 -26.28
C ALA A 139 1.55 6.99 -26.57
N ILE A 140 0.94 7.59 -25.55
CA ILE A 140 0.02 8.73 -25.71
C ILE A 140 0.76 9.94 -26.31
N TRP A 141 1.89 10.34 -25.72
CA TRP A 141 2.68 11.48 -26.18
C TRP A 141 3.23 11.26 -27.59
N GLY A 142 3.72 10.06 -27.89
CA GLY A 142 4.19 9.70 -29.23
C GLY A 142 3.08 9.78 -30.27
N ARG A 143 1.87 9.29 -29.94
CA ARG A 143 0.70 9.40 -30.84
C ARG A 143 0.28 10.84 -31.06
N TYR A 144 0.27 11.66 -30.02
CA TYR A 144 -0.05 13.09 -30.13
C TYR A 144 0.99 13.83 -30.97
N ALA A 145 2.28 13.67 -30.67
CA ALA A 145 3.37 14.32 -31.41
C ALA A 145 3.37 13.94 -32.89
N LEU A 146 3.24 12.65 -33.22
CA LEU A 146 3.14 12.20 -34.61
C LEU A 146 1.92 12.76 -35.33
N ASN A 147 0.77 12.86 -34.65
CA ASN A 147 -0.43 13.45 -35.23
C ASN A 147 -0.25 14.93 -35.59
N GLU A 148 0.40 15.71 -34.72
CA GLU A 148 0.64 17.14 -34.96
C GLU A 148 1.76 17.38 -35.98
N MET A 149 2.87 16.64 -35.91
CA MET A 149 4.03 16.85 -36.79
C MET A 149 3.77 16.44 -38.25
N LEU A 150 2.89 15.47 -38.47
CA LEU A 150 2.60 14.89 -39.79
C LEU A 150 1.17 15.18 -40.25
N GLU A 151 0.40 15.99 -39.49
CA GLU A 151 -0.97 16.40 -39.80
C GLU A 151 -1.91 15.23 -40.15
N LEU A 152 -1.76 14.10 -39.46
CA LEU A 152 -2.37 12.82 -39.85
C LEU A 152 -3.89 12.73 -39.64
N GLY A 153 -4.46 13.68 -38.90
CA GLY A 153 -5.90 13.73 -38.61
C GLY A 153 -6.41 12.49 -37.86
N TRP A 154 -5.60 11.87 -37.00
CA TRP A 154 -5.94 10.65 -36.27
C TRP A 154 -7.07 10.81 -35.26
N ARG A 155 -7.41 12.06 -34.87
CA ARG A 155 -8.51 12.38 -33.94
C ARG A 155 -9.85 11.76 -34.37
N LYS A 156 -10.08 11.55 -35.67
CA LYS A 156 -11.31 10.90 -36.21
C LYS A 156 -11.45 9.42 -35.84
N HIS A 157 -10.38 8.77 -35.42
CA HIS A 157 -10.35 7.35 -35.04
C HIS A 157 -10.55 7.16 -33.53
N GLY A 158 -11.29 8.05 -32.88
CA GLY A 158 -11.75 7.85 -31.50
C GLY A 158 -12.84 6.80 -31.40
N MET A 159 -13.52 6.78 -30.26
CA MET A 159 -14.62 5.86 -30.01
C MET A 159 -15.92 6.47 -30.51
N HIS A 160 -16.57 5.77 -31.44
CA HIS A 160 -17.88 6.11 -31.99
C HIS A 160 -18.93 5.18 -31.37
N PRO A 161 -19.87 5.70 -30.56
CA PRO A 161 -20.83 4.86 -29.84
C PRO A 161 -21.74 4.07 -30.79
N ARG A 162 -22.14 2.86 -30.37
CA ARG A 162 -23.18 2.02 -31.01
C ARG A 162 -22.96 1.70 -32.50
N GLN A 163 -21.76 1.91 -33.02
CA GLN A 163 -21.36 1.56 -34.38
C GLN A 163 -20.36 0.40 -34.36
N TRP A 164 -20.51 -0.58 -35.26
CA TRP A 164 -19.60 -1.73 -35.34
C TRP A 164 -18.15 -1.32 -35.60
N ASP A 165 -17.92 -0.37 -36.50
CA ASP A 165 -16.58 0.16 -36.78
C ASP A 165 -16.00 0.95 -35.59
N GLY A 166 -16.88 1.52 -34.74
CA GLY A 166 -16.53 2.24 -33.52
C GLY A 166 -15.91 1.36 -32.43
N LEU A 167 -16.06 0.04 -32.49
CA LEU A 167 -15.42 -0.90 -31.55
C LEU A 167 -13.88 -0.85 -31.64
N ARG A 168 -13.32 -0.52 -32.80
CA ARG A 168 -11.87 -0.28 -32.94
C ARG A 168 -11.42 0.88 -32.05
N GLY A 169 -12.33 1.83 -31.85
CA GLY A 169 -12.22 2.96 -30.95
C GLY A 169 -11.80 2.58 -29.54
N ILE A 170 -12.25 1.43 -29.01
CA ILE A 170 -11.91 0.94 -27.65
C ILE A 170 -10.39 0.92 -27.44
N PHE A 171 -9.63 0.54 -28.46
CA PHE A 171 -8.18 0.44 -28.37
C PHE A 171 -7.46 1.74 -28.71
N THR A 172 -8.08 2.65 -29.46
CA THR A 172 -7.42 3.85 -30.00
C THR A 172 -7.75 5.11 -29.21
N TYR A 173 -8.98 5.25 -28.71
CA TYR A 173 -9.46 6.47 -28.06
C TYR A 173 -8.61 6.94 -26.87
N PRO A 174 -8.06 6.06 -26.01
CA PRO A 174 -7.27 6.51 -24.86
C PRO A 174 -5.96 7.20 -25.27
N PHE A 175 -5.50 6.98 -26.51
CA PHE A 175 -4.24 7.53 -27.03
C PHE A 175 -4.43 8.83 -27.82
N LEU A 176 -5.67 9.21 -28.14
CA LEU A 176 -5.98 10.40 -28.93
C LEU A 176 -6.36 11.54 -27.99
N HIS A 177 -5.82 12.75 -28.23
CA HIS A 177 -6.14 13.93 -27.43
C HIS A 177 -6.42 15.12 -28.36
N GLY A 178 -7.35 15.99 -27.94
CA GLY A 178 -7.78 17.16 -28.71
C GLY A 178 -6.69 18.21 -28.79
N ASP A 179 -6.14 18.57 -27.63
CA ASP A 179 -5.19 19.64 -27.43
C ASP A 179 -4.14 19.30 -26.34
N LEU A 180 -3.15 20.19 -26.20
CA LEU A 180 -2.03 20.00 -25.27
C LEU A 180 -2.45 20.09 -23.80
N GLY A 181 -3.44 20.93 -23.47
CA GLY A 181 -3.96 21.06 -22.11
C GLY A 181 -4.69 19.79 -21.67
N HIS A 182 -5.55 19.25 -22.54
CA HIS A 182 -6.20 17.97 -22.32
C HIS A 182 -5.17 16.83 -22.14
N LEU A 183 -4.12 16.79 -22.97
CA LEU A 183 -3.03 15.81 -22.82
C LEU A 183 -2.28 15.94 -21.49
N TRP A 184 -1.94 17.17 -21.08
CA TRP A 184 -1.18 17.42 -19.85
C TRP A 184 -1.98 17.04 -18.60
N ASN A 185 -3.25 17.43 -18.55
CA ASN A 185 -4.15 17.10 -17.43
C ASN A 185 -4.33 15.57 -17.27
N ASN A 186 -4.47 14.84 -18.39
CA ASN A 186 -4.51 13.39 -18.37
C ASN A 186 -3.17 12.79 -17.93
N THR A 187 -2.05 13.33 -18.41
CA THR A 187 -0.70 12.85 -18.06
C THR A 187 -0.48 12.89 -16.54
N MET A 188 -0.80 14.02 -15.90
CA MET A 188 -0.64 14.20 -14.46
C MET A 188 -1.51 13.22 -13.65
N SER A 189 -2.79 13.12 -14.02
CA SER A 189 -3.75 12.28 -13.30
C SER A 189 -3.45 10.80 -13.50
N PHE A 190 -3.16 10.39 -14.74
CA PHE A 190 -2.80 9.02 -15.06
C PHE A 190 -1.49 8.62 -14.37
N PHE A 191 -0.47 9.48 -14.34
CA PHE A 191 0.80 9.17 -13.70
C PHE A 191 0.62 8.75 -12.24
N THR A 192 -0.09 9.57 -11.47
CA THR A 192 -0.33 9.32 -10.04
C THR A 192 -1.23 8.11 -9.83
N LEU A 193 -2.38 8.05 -10.50
CA LEU A 193 -3.39 7.01 -10.25
C LEU A 193 -2.93 5.64 -10.76
N ASN A 194 -2.33 5.57 -11.95
CA ASN A 194 -1.78 4.33 -12.46
C ASN A 194 -0.56 3.89 -11.62
N GLY A 195 0.28 4.83 -11.21
CA GLY A 195 1.38 4.58 -10.27
C GLY A 195 0.87 3.96 -8.97
N PHE A 196 -0.22 4.49 -8.39
CA PHE A 196 -0.85 3.93 -7.20
C PHE A 196 -1.39 2.52 -7.44
N LEU A 197 -2.06 2.26 -8.56
CA LEU A 197 -2.54 0.92 -8.88
C LEU A 197 -1.37 -0.09 -8.89
N PHE A 198 -0.32 0.20 -9.63
CA PHE A 198 0.80 -0.74 -9.80
C PHE A 198 1.68 -0.88 -8.54
N TYR A 199 1.79 0.19 -7.74
CA TYR A 199 2.53 0.15 -6.49
C TYR A 199 1.78 -0.58 -5.37
N PHE A 200 0.52 -0.19 -5.12
CA PHE A 200 -0.26 -0.71 -3.99
C PHE A 200 -0.94 -2.05 -4.31
N TYR A 201 -1.36 -2.30 -5.56
CA TYR A 201 -2.16 -3.46 -5.95
C TYR A 201 -1.42 -4.46 -6.85
N ARG A 202 -0.09 -4.54 -6.76
CA ARG A 202 0.80 -5.31 -7.66
C ARG A 202 0.28 -6.68 -8.13
N SER A 203 -0.28 -7.51 -7.24
CA SER A 203 -0.75 -8.87 -7.58
C SER A 203 -1.99 -8.92 -8.48
N ILE A 204 -2.76 -7.83 -8.53
CA ILE A 204 -3.97 -7.70 -9.34
C ILE A 204 -3.88 -6.56 -10.35
N ALA A 205 -2.87 -5.68 -10.25
CA ALA A 205 -2.76 -4.43 -10.99
C ALA A 205 -2.96 -4.61 -12.51
N LEU A 206 -2.20 -5.51 -13.14
CA LEU A 206 -2.31 -5.74 -14.58
C LEU A 206 -3.70 -6.24 -14.99
N ARG A 207 -4.30 -7.16 -14.21
CA ARG A 207 -5.65 -7.68 -14.46
C ARG A 207 -6.69 -6.57 -14.34
N VAL A 208 -6.65 -5.80 -13.26
CA VAL A 208 -7.55 -4.66 -13.05
C VAL A 208 -7.39 -3.64 -14.16
N TRP A 209 -6.15 -3.31 -14.56
CA TRP A 209 -5.88 -2.34 -15.61
C TRP A 209 -6.43 -2.77 -16.97
N VAL A 210 -6.21 -4.03 -17.37
CA VAL A 210 -6.73 -4.57 -18.64
C VAL A 210 -8.26 -4.58 -18.64
N TRP A 211 -8.87 -5.03 -17.54
CA TRP A 211 -10.34 -5.00 -17.43
C TRP A 211 -10.89 -3.58 -17.40
N LEU A 212 -10.21 -2.64 -16.74
CA LEU A 212 -10.58 -1.22 -16.80
C LEU A 212 -10.57 -0.72 -18.23
N PHE A 213 -9.45 -0.90 -18.94
CA PHE A 213 -9.27 -0.46 -20.32
C PHE A 213 -10.36 -1.02 -21.25
N LEU A 214 -10.61 -2.33 -21.20
CA LEU A 214 -11.57 -2.98 -22.09
C LEU A 214 -13.02 -2.70 -21.70
N CYS A 215 -13.38 -2.90 -20.43
CA CYS A 215 -14.76 -2.73 -19.99
C CYS A 215 -15.19 -1.27 -19.99
N SER A 216 -14.30 -0.31 -19.71
CA SER A 216 -14.67 1.11 -19.82
C SER A 216 -15.01 1.47 -21.26
N GLY A 217 -14.20 1.02 -22.24
CA GLY A 217 -14.48 1.24 -23.65
C GLY A 217 -15.74 0.53 -24.14
N LEU A 218 -15.98 -0.71 -23.71
CA LEU A 218 -17.20 -1.45 -24.05
C LEU A 218 -18.46 -0.81 -23.45
N LEU A 219 -18.39 -0.42 -22.18
CA LEU A 219 -19.51 0.22 -21.51
C LEU A 219 -19.78 1.60 -22.12
N LEU A 220 -18.74 2.35 -22.43
CA LEU A 220 -18.82 3.61 -23.15
C LEU A 220 -19.49 3.44 -24.52
N TRP A 221 -19.04 2.46 -25.32
CA TRP A 221 -19.61 2.17 -26.64
C TRP A 221 -21.12 1.87 -26.59
N GLY A 222 -21.59 1.19 -25.54
CA GLY A 222 -23.01 0.88 -25.36
C GLY A 222 -23.83 2.03 -24.76
N LEU A 223 -23.29 2.73 -23.76
CA LEU A 223 -24.00 3.79 -23.05
C LEU A 223 -24.07 5.09 -23.83
N ALA A 224 -22.98 5.52 -24.45
CA ALA A 224 -22.92 6.80 -25.12
C ALA A 224 -23.92 6.89 -26.28
N VAL A 225 -24.46 8.09 -26.50
CA VAL A 225 -25.50 8.33 -27.51
C VAL A 225 -24.88 8.62 -28.87
N ASP A 226 -23.94 9.56 -28.93
CA ASP A 226 -23.31 10.04 -30.15
C ASP A 226 -21.91 10.63 -29.90
N GLY A 227 -21.29 11.18 -30.94
CA GLY A 227 -20.00 11.85 -30.84
C GLY A 227 -18.78 10.94 -31.07
N ASN A 228 -17.62 11.57 -30.96
CA ASN A 228 -16.31 10.93 -31.12
C ASN A 228 -15.49 11.15 -29.84
N HIS A 229 -15.50 10.15 -28.98
CA HIS A 229 -14.85 10.25 -27.68
C HIS A 229 -13.35 9.98 -27.84
N ILE A 230 -12.52 10.87 -27.32
CA ILE A 230 -11.06 10.75 -27.29
C ILE A 230 -10.54 11.13 -25.91
N GLY A 231 -9.40 10.56 -25.53
CA GLY A 231 -8.69 10.86 -24.30
C GLY A 231 -8.63 9.66 -23.35
N ALA A 232 -7.55 9.62 -22.56
CA ALA A 232 -7.35 8.59 -21.55
C ALA A 232 -8.27 8.73 -20.33
N SER A 233 -9.09 9.79 -20.28
CA SER A 233 -9.81 10.19 -19.08
C SER A 233 -10.76 9.10 -18.57
N GLY A 234 -11.47 8.37 -19.44
CA GLY A 234 -12.31 7.25 -18.99
C GLY A 234 -11.54 6.22 -18.16
N LEU A 235 -10.28 5.92 -18.53
CA LEU A 235 -9.41 5.04 -17.74
C LEU A 235 -9.00 5.69 -16.41
N ILE A 236 -8.72 6.99 -16.41
CA ILE A 236 -8.36 7.77 -15.21
C ILE A 236 -9.50 7.77 -14.18
N TYR A 237 -10.74 7.99 -14.62
CA TYR A 237 -11.91 7.93 -13.74
C TYR A 237 -12.13 6.52 -13.20
N GLY A 238 -11.92 5.50 -14.03
CA GLY A 238 -11.95 4.12 -13.57
C GLY A 238 -10.87 3.79 -12.54
N LEU A 239 -9.64 4.28 -12.73
CA LEU A 239 -8.56 4.15 -11.74
C LEU A 239 -8.89 4.86 -10.44
N ALA A 240 -9.37 6.10 -10.50
CA ALA A 240 -9.76 6.87 -9.32
C ALA A 240 -10.88 6.18 -8.54
N ALA A 241 -11.94 5.77 -9.22
CA ALA A 241 -13.06 5.05 -8.62
C ALA A 241 -12.64 3.70 -8.03
N PHE A 242 -11.82 2.93 -8.75
CA PHE A 242 -11.29 1.65 -8.25
C PHE A 242 -10.46 1.87 -6.98
N LEU A 243 -9.48 2.77 -7.00
CA LEU A 243 -8.58 3.02 -5.87
C LEU A 243 -9.35 3.49 -4.63
N PHE A 244 -10.25 4.45 -4.82
CA PHE A 244 -11.10 4.98 -3.76
C PHE A 244 -11.98 3.88 -3.16
N MET A 245 -12.78 3.22 -3.99
CA MET A 245 -13.75 2.22 -3.53
C MET A 245 -13.08 0.98 -2.93
N SER A 246 -11.97 0.54 -3.53
CA SER A 246 -11.22 -0.62 -3.06
C SER A 246 -10.64 -0.40 -1.67
N GLY A 247 -10.07 0.78 -1.37
CA GLY A 247 -9.57 1.05 -0.03
C GLY A 247 -10.68 1.23 1.01
N VAL A 248 -11.85 1.73 0.62
CA VAL A 248 -13.05 1.80 1.49
C VAL A 248 -13.57 0.40 1.82
N ILE A 249 -13.68 -0.49 0.83
CA ILE A 249 -14.26 -1.84 1.02
C ILE A 249 -13.32 -2.77 1.81
N ARG A 250 -12.00 -2.69 1.62
CA ARG A 250 -11.04 -3.68 2.15
C ARG A 250 -10.65 -3.48 3.61
N ASN A 251 -11.09 -2.39 4.24
CA ASN A 251 -10.73 -2.01 5.61
C ASN A 251 -9.23 -2.15 5.96
N ASN A 252 -8.36 -1.97 4.96
CA ASN A 252 -6.92 -2.06 5.10
C ASN A 252 -6.35 -0.66 5.35
N ARG A 253 -5.58 -0.48 6.42
CA ARG A 253 -5.09 0.87 6.82
C ARG A 253 -4.23 1.54 5.75
N MET A 254 -3.44 0.77 5.00
CA MET A 254 -2.63 1.30 3.89
C MET A 254 -3.52 1.71 2.71
N LEU A 255 -4.48 0.87 2.32
CA LEU A 255 -5.37 1.18 1.20
C LEU A 255 -6.36 2.29 1.52
N LEU A 256 -6.80 2.43 2.78
CA LEU A 256 -7.62 3.55 3.21
C LEU A 256 -6.89 4.89 3.07
N ARG A 257 -5.59 4.95 3.39
CA ARG A 257 -4.76 6.14 3.15
C ARG A 257 -4.66 6.47 1.66
N VAL A 258 -4.57 5.45 0.80
CA VAL A 258 -4.60 5.65 -0.66
C VAL A 258 -5.95 6.22 -1.10
N SER A 259 -7.07 5.69 -0.60
CA SER A 259 -8.41 6.24 -0.88
C SER A 259 -8.53 7.70 -0.46
N LEU A 260 -8.03 8.05 0.73
CA LEU A 260 -8.03 9.44 1.21
C LEU A 260 -7.17 10.35 0.33
N ALA A 261 -5.98 9.89 -0.07
CA ALA A 261 -5.13 10.64 -0.99
C ALA A 261 -5.82 10.85 -2.35
N VAL A 262 -6.46 9.82 -2.90
CA VAL A 262 -7.23 9.93 -4.15
C VAL A 262 -8.40 10.90 -4.00
N ALA A 263 -9.16 10.81 -2.91
CA ALA A 263 -10.29 11.71 -2.65
C ALA A 263 -9.84 13.16 -2.49
N PHE A 264 -8.70 13.40 -1.83
CA PHE A 264 -8.15 14.75 -1.67
C PHE A 264 -7.65 15.32 -2.99
N LEU A 265 -6.80 14.59 -3.70
CA LEU A 265 -6.15 15.05 -4.94
C LEU A 265 -7.11 15.14 -6.13
N TYR A 266 -8.06 14.20 -6.21
CA TYR A 266 -8.90 13.98 -7.39
C TYR A 266 -10.39 14.01 -7.08
N GLY A 267 -10.83 14.35 -5.87
CA GLY A 267 -12.26 14.40 -5.53
C GLY A 267 -13.05 15.39 -6.40
N GLY A 268 -12.40 16.45 -6.89
CA GLY A 268 -13.01 17.43 -7.80
C GLY A 268 -13.38 16.87 -9.17
N ILE A 269 -12.77 15.77 -9.63
CA ILE A 269 -13.05 15.23 -10.97
C ILE A 269 -14.48 14.68 -11.06
N VAL A 270 -15.10 14.31 -9.94
CA VAL A 270 -16.47 13.74 -9.90
C VAL A 270 -17.50 14.61 -10.61
N TRP A 271 -17.35 15.94 -10.58
CA TRP A 271 -18.28 16.87 -11.22
C TRP A 271 -18.29 16.73 -12.75
N TRP A 272 -17.15 16.38 -13.35
CA TRP A 272 -17.01 16.23 -14.80
C TRP A 272 -17.52 14.87 -15.32
N MET A 273 -18.12 14.05 -14.46
CA MET A 273 -18.94 12.89 -14.87
C MET A 273 -20.38 13.30 -15.22
N LEU A 274 -20.74 14.55 -14.99
CA LEU A 274 -22.07 15.08 -15.30
C LEU A 274 -22.04 15.77 -16.68
N PRO A 275 -23.20 15.82 -17.38
CA PRO A 275 -23.34 16.54 -18.65
C PRO A 275 -23.32 18.06 -18.43
N ILE A 276 -22.14 18.60 -18.11
CA ILE A 276 -21.92 20.04 -17.85
C ILE A 276 -21.41 20.75 -19.10
N ASP A 277 -20.57 20.08 -19.89
CA ASP A 277 -19.94 20.61 -21.10
C ASP A 277 -19.97 19.56 -22.20
N ASP A 278 -20.55 19.91 -23.33
CA ASP A 278 -20.69 19.05 -24.51
C ASP A 278 -19.34 18.70 -25.17
N HIS A 279 -18.29 19.46 -24.88
CA HIS A 279 -16.93 19.16 -25.36
C HIS A 279 -16.22 18.11 -24.49
N VAL A 280 -16.80 17.77 -23.33
CA VAL A 280 -16.23 16.80 -22.40
C VAL A 280 -16.93 15.45 -22.56
N SER A 281 -16.12 14.41 -22.67
CA SER A 281 -16.56 13.01 -22.73
C SER A 281 -17.07 12.51 -21.37
N TRP A 282 -18.11 13.14 -20.83
CA TRP A 282 -18.68 12.81 -19.52
C TRP A 282 -19.22 11.38 -19.46
N GLU A 283 -19.77 10.86 -20.57
CA GLU A 283 -20.19 9.46 -20.71
C GLU A 283 -18.98 8.51 -20.58
N GLY A 284 -17.82 8.92 -21.10
CA GLY A 284 -16.54 8.23 -20.94
C GLY A 284 -16.05 8.23 -19.49
N HIS A 285 -16.21 9.36 -18.80
CA HIS A 285 -15.87 9.47 -17.37
C HIS A 285 -16.77 8.58 -16.51
N LEU A 286 -18.08 8.61 -16.77
CA LEU A 286 -19.08 7.83 -16.05
C LEU A 286 -18.90 6.32 -16.27
N SER A 287 -18.74 5.89 -17.52
CA SER A 287 -18.48 4.47 -17.85
C SER A 287 -17.20 3.96 -17.19
N GLY A 288 -16.12 4.75 -17.23
CA GLY A 288 -14.90 4.48 -16.49
C GLY A 288 -15.12 4.29 -15.00
N ALA A 289 -15.78 5.25 -14.35
CA ALA A 289 -16.05 5.22 -12.92
C ALA A 289 -16.90 4.00 -12.51
N ILE A 290 -17.95 3.68 -13.28
CA ILE A 290 -18.80 2.50 -13.05
C ILE A 290 -17.96 1.23 -13.07
N VAL A 291 -17.13 1.05 -14.11
CA VAL A 291 -16.24 -0.12 -14.22
C VAL A 291 -15.24 -0.19 -13.07
N GLY A 292 -14.69 0.97 -12.66
CA GLY A 292 -13.82 1.08 -11.49
C GLY A 292 -14.47 0.58 -10.20
N VAL A 293 -15.70 1.01 -9.91
CA VAL A 293 -16.46 0.56 -8.75
C VAL A 293 -16.74 -0.94 -8.83
N VAL A 294 -17.20 -1.43 -9.98
CA VAL A 294 -17.48 -2.85 -10.19
C VAL A 294 -16.24 -3.70 -9.96
N LEU A 295 -15.08 -3.31 -10.51
CA LEU A 295 -13.83 -4.03 -10.31
C LEU A 295 -13.34 -3.97 -8.86
N ALA A 296 -13.55 -2.86 -8.15
CA ALA A 296 -13.24 -2.78 -6.71
C ALA A 296 -14.04 -3.81 -5.90
N ILE A 297 -15.32 -4.00 -6.24
CA ILE A 297 -16.18 -5.01 -5.61
C ILE A 297 -15.73 -6.42 -5.97
N LEU A 298 -15.50 -6.70 -7.27
CA LEU A 298 -15.11 -8.04 -7.74
C LEU A 298 -13.77 -8.50 -7.16
N TYR A 299 -12.80 -7.59 -7.09
CA TYR A 299 -11.47 -7.90 -6.57
C TYR A 299 -11.35 -7.73 -5.05
N ARG A 300 -12.41 -7.38 -4.30
CA ARG A 300 -12.32 -7.09 -2.84
C ARG A 300 -11.62 -8.16 -2.00
N ARG A 301 -11.73 -9.44 -2.39
CA ARG A 301 -11.10 -10.59 -1.72
C ARG A 301 -9.72 -10.96 -2.26
N GLN A 302 -9.24 -10.30 -3.31
CA GLN A 302 -7.97 -10.58 -4.00
C GLN A 302 -7.05 -9.36 -3.91
N GLY A 303 -5.77 -9.53 -3.64
CA GLY A 303 -4.81 -8.41 -3.53
C GLY A 303 -4.28 -8.21 -2.11
N PRO A 304 -3.74 -7.03 -1.77
CA PRO A 304 -3.23 -6.75 -0.43
C PRO A 304 -4.36 -6.88 0.60
N GLN A 305 -4.12 -7.68 1.63
CA GLN A 305 -4.99 -7.85 2.80
C GLN A 305 -4.19 -7.42 4.04
N ASP A 306 -4.87 -6.96 5.08
CA ASP A 306 -4.20 -6.67 6.35
C ASP A 306 -3.64 -7.98 6.93
N PRO A 307 -2.38 -7.99 7.40
CA PRO A 307 -1.84 -9.16 8.08
C PRO A 307 -2.66 -9.40 9.36
N THR A 308 -3.23 -10.60 9.48
CA THR A 308 -3.86 -11.01 10.74
C THR A 308 -2.75 -11.18 11.76
N TYR A 309 -2.68 -10.29 12.75
CA TYR A 309 -1.74 -10.45 13.86
C TYR A 309 -2.24 -11.62 14.71
N GLN A 310 -1.60 -12.78 14.57
CA GLN A 310 -1.78 -13.87 15.52
C GLN A 310 -0.83 -13.56 16.68
N PHE A 311 -1.40 -13.16 17.82
CA PHE A 311 -0.64 -13.18 19.06
C PHE A 311 -0.22 -14.62 19.29
N GLU A 312 1.07 -14.86 19.40
CA GLU A 312 1.56 -16.16 19.86
C GLU A 312 0.97 -16.37 21.25
N LYS A 313 0.09 -17.37 21.39
CA LYS A 313 -0.51 -17.69 22.68
C LYS A 313 0.63 -18.22 23.53
N GLU A 314 0.95 -17.53 24.62
CA GLU A 314 1.92 -18.05 25.58
C GLU A 314 1.47 -19.47 26.00
N PRO A 315 2.41 -20.43 26.10
CA PRO A 315 2.11 -21.74 26.65
C PRO A 315 1.36 -21.60 27.98
N GLU A 316 0.38 -22.45 28.25
CA GLU A 316 -0.38 -22.37 29.52
C GLU A 316 0.52 -22.61 30.75
N ASP A 317 1.70 -23.20 30.56
CA ASP A 317 2.76 -23.44 31.53
C ASP A 317 3.90 -22.41 31.47
N ALA A 318 3.77 -21.34 30.68
CA ALA A 318 4.79 -20.30 30.62
C ALA A 318 4.97 -19.65 32.01
N PRO A 319 6.22 -19.52 32.50
CA PRO A 319 6.48 -18.85 33.76
C PRO A 319 6.04 -17.39 33.68
N LEU A 320 5.49 -16.87 34.77
CA LEU A 320 5.11 -15.47 34.89
C LEU A 320 6.31 -14.58 34.60
N PRO A 321 6.11 -13.45 33.90
CA PRO A 321 7.18 -12.51 33.64
C PRO A 321 7.83 -11.99 34.93
N GLU A 322 9.16 -11.87 34.97
CA GLU A 322 9.88 -11.38 36.15
C GLU A 322 9.38 -10.02 36.67
N TRP A 323 9.01 -9.12 35.74
CA TRP A 323 8.50 -7.80 36.10
C TRP A 323 7.17 -7.89 36.85
N TRP A 324 6.32 -8.87 36.52
CA TRP A 324 5.04 -9.11 37.18
C TRP A 324 5.27 -9.65 38.60
N MET A 325 6.13 -10.65 38.73
CA MET A 325 6.50 -11.24 40.03
C MET A 325 7.15 -10.22 40.97
N ARG A 326 7.95 -9.29 40.42
CA ARG A 326 8.58 -8.20 41.19
C ARG A 326 7.56 -7.16 41.65
N ALA A 327 6.58 -6.83 40.81
CA ALA A 327 5.54 -5.87 41.14
C ALA A 327 4.49 -6.44 42.11
N HIS A 328 4.24 -7.75 42.06
CA HIS A 328 3.22 -8.44 42.85
C HIS A 328 3.81 -9.68 43.56
N PRO A 329 4.65 -9.47 44.58
CA PRO A 329 5.33 -10.56 45.27
C PRO A 329 4.38 -11.50 46.02
N ASP A 330 3.25 -10.97 46.50
CA ASP A 330 2.27 -11.69 47.33
C ASP A 330 1.03 -12.18 46.54
N HIS A 331 1.04 -12.04 45.21
CA HIS A 331 -0.07 -12.50 44.38
C HIS A 331 -0.12 -14.04 44.38
N PRO A 332 -1.31 -14.67 44.48
CA PRO A 332 -1.43 -16.13 44.52
C PRO A 332 -0.70 -16.84 43.38
N ASP A 333 -0.75 -16.28 42.16
CA ASP A 333 -0.04 -16.87 41.01
C ASP A 333 1.49 -16.80 41.14
N THR A 334 2.03 -15.70 41.69
CA THR A 334 3.47 -15.54 41.94
C THR A 334 3.95 -16.53 43.01
N LEU A 335 3.16 -16.72 44.07
CA LEU A 335 3.45 -17.67 45.14
C LEU A 335 3.42 -19.11 44.61
N ALA A 336 2.37 -19.47 43.87
CA ALA A 336 2.21 -20.80 43.28
C ALA A 336 3.35 -21.15 42.32
N GLN A 337 3.89 -20.18 41.58
CA GLN A 337 5.05 -20.41 40.72
C GLN A 337 6.34 -20.63 41.52
N LYS A 338 6.61 -19.79 42.54
CA LYS A 338 7.77 -19.96 43.42
C LYS A 338 7.77 -21.33 44.10
N GLU A 339 6.61 -21.77 44.60
CA GLU A 339 6.47 -23.11 45.19
C GLU A 339 6.77 -24.22 44.18
N LYS A 340 6.31 -24.10 42.93
CA LYS A 340 6.64 -25.05 41.85
C LYS A 340 8.14 -25.09 41.55
N GLU A 341 8.79 -23.92 41.49
CA GLU A 341 10.23 -23.80 41.25
C GLU A 341 11.05 -24.41 42.40
N GLU A 342 10.64 -24.18 43.66
CA GLU A 342 11.27 -24.78 44.85
C GLU A 342 11.13 -26.31 44.87
N GLN A 343 9.95 -26.83 44.53
CA GLN A 343 9.71 -28.27 44.42
C GLN A 343 10.56 -28.90 43.30
N ALA A 344 10.66 -28.24 42.14
CA ALA A 344 11.50 -28.69 41.04
C ALA A 344 12.99 -28.71 41.43
N ALA A 345 13.48 -27.67 42.11
CA ALA A 345 14.86 -27.60 42.61
C ALA A 345 15.17 -28.68 43.67
N ALA A 346 14.22 -28.95 44.57
CA ALA A 346 14.37 -30.02 45.56
C ALA A 346 14.47 -31.39 44.87
N SER A 347 13.66 -31.66 43.85
CA SER A 347 13.68 -32.93 43.10
C SER A 347 14.95 -33.15 42.28
N SER A 348 15.55 -32.09 41.71
CA SER A 348 16.79 -32.20 40.93
C SER A 348 18.03 -32.40 41.81
N SER A 349 18.07 -31.77 42.98
CA SER A 349 19.15 -31.98 43.97
C SER A 349 19.17 -33.40 44.55
N PHE A 350 18.01 -34.05 44.62
CA PHE A 350 17.90 -35.45 45.05
C PHE A 350 18.50 -36.42 44.02
N GLN A 351 18.33 -36.15 42.71
CA GLN A 351 18.91 -36.97 41.64
C GLN A 351 20.43 -36.81 41.48
N SER A 352 21.00 -35.63 41.77
CA SER A 352 22.46 -35.46 41.67
C SER A 352 23.24 -36.14 42.81
N ASN A 353 22.59 -36.40 43.96
CA ASN A 353 23.20 -37.10 45.09
C ASN A 353 23.09 -38.63 45.01
N THR A 354 22.30 -39.16 44.08
CA THR A 354 22.33 -40.59 43.73
C THR A 354 23.37 -40.84 42.65
N GLY A 355 24.64 -40.63 42.97
CA GLY A 355 25.74 -41.16 42.18
C GLY A 355 25.60 -42.68 42.11
N VAL A 356 25.21 -43.20 40.95
CA VAL A 356 25.24 -44.63 40.66
C VAL A 356 26.70 -45.08 40.77
N PRO A 357 27.06 -46.04 41.64
CA PRO A 357 28.40 -46.59 41.63
C PRO A 357 28.58 -47.32 40.29
N THR A 358 29.56 -46.90 39.48
CA THR A 358 30.01 -47.64 38.30
C THR A 358 30.52 -49.00 38.78
N PHE A 359 29.73 -50.05 38.53
CA PHE A 359 30.17 -51.42 38.76
C PHE A 359 31.03 -51.84 37.57
N ASP A 360 32.35 -51.83 37.75
CA ASP A 360 33.28 -52.42 36.78
C ASP A 360 32.93 -53.91 36.62
N SER A 361 32.61 -54.31 35.38
CA SER A 361 32.38 -55.72 35.04
C SER A 361 33.72 -56.46 34.96
N PRO A 362 33.81 -57.72 35.43
CA PRO A 362 35.08 -58.44 35.49
C PRO A 362 35.55 -58.82 34.08
N SER A 363 36.85 -58.66 33.85
CA SER A 363 37.56 -59.12 32.66
C SER A 363 37.43 -60.64 32.51
N THR A 364 36.75 -61.09 31.46
CA THR A 364 36.84 -62.47 30.99
C THR A 364 38.03 -62.59 30.05
N SER A 365 39.01 -63.37 30.49
CA SER A 365 40.10 -63.97 29.70
C SER A 365 39.61 -64.93 28.63
#